data_AF-A0A674P6U0-F1
#
_entry.id   AF-A0A674P6U0-F1
#
_cell.length_a   1.000
_cell.length_b   1.000
_cell.length_c   1.000
_cell.angle_alpha   90.00
_cell.angle_beta   90.00
_cell.angle_gamma   90.00
#
_symmetry.space_group_name_H-M   'P 1'
#
loop_
_entity.id
_entity.type
_entity.pdbx_description
1 polymer ?
#
loop_
_entity_poly.entity_id
_entity_poly.type
_entity_poly.pdbx_seq_one_letter_code
_entity_poly.pdbx_strand_id
1 'polypeptide(L)'
;MSGNTPEKDDPTSANKKTISLPISRVRLIMKSSPDVSSINQDALFLTTKATELFVQHLALASFNHGSGKESNSLSYSDLAHTAEKTETFHFLTDILPKKILARDYLKTLEQMQEEDADV
;
A
#
# COMPACT_ATOMS: atom_id res chain seq x y z
N MET A 1 24.47 31.54 -44.08
CA MET A 1 23.53 32.03 -43.05
C MET A 1 22.14 31.54 -43.45
N SER A 2 21.65 30.46 -42.84
CA SER A 2 20.32 29.92 -43.09
C SER A 2 19.67 29.70 -41.74
N GLY A 3 18.53 30.35 -41.52
CA GLY A 3 17.93 30.56 -40.21
C GLY A 3 17.43 29.28 -39.56
N ASN A 4 17.78 29.12 -38.29
CA ASN A 4 17.14 28.21 -37.35
C ASN A 4 15.68 28.65 -37.18
N THR A 5 14.73 27.78 -37.49
CA THR A 5 13.33 27.93 -37.04
C THR A 5 13.24 27.35 -35.63
N PRO A 6 12.58 28.02 -34.67
CA PRO A 6 12.39 27.46 -33.34
C PRO A 6 11.31 26.37 -33.43
N GLU A 7 11.65 25.16 -32.99
CA GLU A 7 10.69 24.11 -32.71
C GLU A 7 9.64 24.68 -31.75
N LYS A 8 8.36 24.65 -32.17
CA LYS A 8 7.23 24.93 -31.30
C LYS A 8 7.13 23.79 -30.29
N ASP A 9 7.55 24.07 -29.06
CA ASP A 9 7.15 23.30 -27.88
C ASP A 9 5.62 23.25 -27.83
N ASP A 10 5.06 22.09 -28.14
CA ASP A 10 3.64 21.80 -27.92
C ASP A 10 3.40 21.68 -26.40
N PRO A 11 2.64 22.60 -25.77
CA PRO A 11 2.44 22.60 -24.32
C PRO A 11 1.54 21.45 -23.85
N THR A 12 1.06 20.57 -24.73
CA THR A 12 0.17 19.46 -24.35
C THR A 12 0.89 18.20 -23.83
N SER A 13 2.22 18.12 -23.92
CA SER A 13 2.97 16.91 -23.46
C SER A 13 3.44 16.92 -22.00
N ALA A 14 3.32 18.05 -21.28
CA ALA A 14 3.73 18.12 -19.87
C ALA A 14 2.73 17.42 -18.90
N ASN A 15 1.49 17.17 -19.33
CA ASN A 15 0.43 16.63 -18.46
C ASN A 15 0.37 15.10 -18.37
N LYS A 16 1.15 14.35 -19.15
CA LYS A 16 1.09 12.87 -19.13
C LYS A 16 1.78 12.22 -17.92
N LYS A 17 2.51 12.98 -17.10
CA LYS A 17 3.20 12.48 -15.88
C LYS A 17 2.51 12.87 -14.57
N THR A 18 1.33 13.45 -14.71
CA THR A 18 0.24 13.52 -13.74
C THR A 18 0.28 12.44 -12.69
N ILE A 19 -0.16 11.27 -13.10
CA ILE A 19 -0.52 10.09 -12.33
C ILE A 19 0.14 8.88 -13.01
N SER A 20 0.67 7.95 -12.24
CA SER A 20 1.24 6.68 -12.70
C SER A 20 0.25 5.51 -12.65
N LEU A 21 -0.72 5.53 -11.72
CA LEU A 21 -1.74 4.50 -11.62
C LEU A 21 -2.84 4.68 -12.69
N PRO A 22 -3.32 3.60 -13.33
CA PRO A 22 -4.38 3.70 -14.31
C PRO A 22 -5.69 4.12 -13.66
N ILE A 23 -6.13 5.36 -13.94
CA ILE A 23 -7.37 5.97 -13.41
C ILE A 23 -8.60 5.07 -13.60
N SER A 24 -8.69 4.34 -14.71
CA SER A 24 -9.79 3.41 -14.98
C SER A 24 -9.86 2.26 -13.97
N ARG A 25 -8.72 1.75 -13.48
CA ARG A 25 -8.67 0.70 -12.45
C ARG A 25 -9.01 1.23 -11.09
N VAL A 26 -8.54 2.43 -10.73
CA VAL A 26 -8.93 3.08 -9.48
C VAL A 26 -10.44 3.31 -9.46
N ARG A 27 -11.02 3.81 -10.56
CA ARG A 27 -12.48 3.98 -10.69
C ARG A 27 -13.23 2.66 -10.50
N LEU A 28 -12.74 1.58 -11.12
CA LEU A 28 -13.37 0.25 -11.01
C LEU A 28 -13.38 -0.24 -9.57
N ILE A 29 -12.26 -0.11 -8.86
CA ILE A 29 -12.13 -0.48 -7.44
C ILE A 29 -13.04 0.40 -6.56
N MET A 30 -13.06 1.71 -6.78
CA MET A 30 -13.96 2.60 -6.03
C MET A 30 -15.44 2.21 -6.22
N LYS A 31 -15.84 1.78 -7.43
CA LYS A 31 -17.21 1.31 -7.75
C LYS A 31 -17.52 -0.11 -7.27
N SER A 32 -16.55 -0.88 -6.79
CA SER A 32 -16.84 -2.20 -6.22
C SER A 32 -17.47 -2.11 -4.83
N SER A 33 -17.42 -0.94 -4.19
CA SER A 33 -18.14 -0.68 -2.95
C SER A 33 -19.64 -0.52 -3.22
N PRO A 34 -20.52 -1.23 -2.48
CA PRO A 34 -21.97 -1.20 -2.71
C PRO A 34 -22.58 0.19 -2.53
N ASP A 35 -21.94 1.07 -1.75
CA ASP A 35 -22.45 2.40 -1.44
C ASP A 35 -22.01 3.49 -2.45
N VAL A 36 -21.23 3.14 -3.48
CA VAL A 36 -20.67 4.10 -4.44
C VAL A 36 -21.41 4.04 -5.77
N SER A 37 -22.40 4.92 -5.94
CA SER A 37 -23.19 5.01 -7.19
C SER A 37 -22.50 5.83 -8.29
N SER A 38 -21.92 6.97 -7.93
CA SER A 38 -21.22 7.88 -8.85
C SER A 38 -19.97 8.47 -8.20
N ILE A 39 -19.00 8.86 -9.03
CA ILE A 39 -17.69 9.35 -8.58
C ILE A 39 -17.35 10.60 -9.39
N ASN A 40 -17.16 11.72 -8.69
CA ASN A 40 -16.65 12.97 -9.26
C ASN A 40 -15.22 12.78 -9.81
N GLN A 41 -14.88 13.42 -10.92
CA GLN A 41 -13.53 13.38 -11.49
C GLN A 41 -12.44 13.90 -10.56
N ASP A 42 -12.70 14.98 -9.80
CA ASP A 42 -11.70 15.53 -8.88
C ASP A 42 -11.41 14.57 -7.72
N ALA A 43 -12.47 13.94 -7.19
CA ALA A 43 -12.35 12.90 -6.18
C ALA A 43 -11.56 11.70 -6.73
N LEU A 44 -11.84 11.26 -7.96
CA LEU A 44 -11.11 10.17 -8.58
C LEU A 44 -9.63 10.50 -8.78
N PHE A 45 -9.32 11.71 -9.25
CA PHE A 45 -7.95 12.18 -9.42
C PHE A 45 -7.20 12.19 -8.08
N LEU A 46 -7.81 12.76 -7.04
CA LEU A 46 -7.23 12.85 -5.70
C LEU A 46 -7.03 11.46 -5.08
N THR A 47 -8.03 10.57 -5.15
CA THR A 47 -7.90 9.19 -4.67
C THR A 47 -6.78 8.46 -5.40
N THR A 48 -6.69 8.60 -6.73
CA THR A 48 -5.61 7.97 -7.51
C THR A 48 -4.23 8.44 -7.02
N LYS A 49 -4.09 9.75 -6.77
CA LYS A 49 -2.86 10.32 -6.23
C LYS A 49 -2.54 9.85 -4.81
N ALA A 50 -3.56 9.82 -3.95
CA ALA A 50 -3.43 9.34 -2.59
C ALA A 50 -3.01 7.86 -2.56
N THR A 51 -3.53 7.02 -3.45
CA THR A 51 -3.14 5.61 -3.55
C THR A 51 -1.66 5.44 -3.92
N GLU A 52 -1.13 6.26 -4.83
CA GLU A 52 0.31 6.24 -5.16
C GLU A 52 1.18 6.58 -3.96
N LEU A 53 0.85 7.67 -3.28
CA LEU A 53 1.57 8.13 -2.09
C LEU A 53 1.45 7.10 -0.96
N PHE A 54 0.29 6.47 -0.81
CA PHE A 54 0.06 5.43 0.17
C PHE A 54 0.96 4.22 -0.05
N VAL A 55 1.07 3.71 -1.29
CA VAL A 55 1.95 2.58 -1.60
C VAL A 55 3.42 2.92 -1.29
N GLN A 56 3.87 4.13 -1.66
CA GLN A 56 5.23 4.58 -1.33
C GLN A 56 5.44 4.69 0.18
N HIS A 57 4.47 5.25 0.89
CA HIS A 57 4.54 5.44 2.33
C HIS A 57 4.57 4.10 3.07
N LEU A 58 3.71 3.14 2.69
CA LEU A 58 3.71 1.79 3.26
C LEU A 58 5.04 1.08 3.03
N ALA A 59 5.58 1.15 1.80
CA ALA A 59 6.85 0.52 1.47
C ALA A 59 8.02 1.12 2.28
N LEU A 60 8.09 2.46 2.37
CA LEU A 60 9.15 3.15 3.12
C LEU A 60 9.02 2.92 4.62
N ALA A 61 7.80 3.00 5.17
CA ALA A 61 7.56 2.72 6.59
C ALA A 61 7.96 1.28 6.93
N SER A 62 7.60 0.31 6.08
CA SER A 62 7.94 -1.09 6.31
C SER A 62 9.42 -1.37 6.16
N PHE A 63 10.09 -0.73 5.21
CA PHE A 63 11.53 -0.81 5.04
C PHE A 63 12.28 -0.24 6.26
N ASN A 64 11.79 0.87 6.81
CA ASN A 64 12.45 1.58 7.91
C ASN A 64 12.24 0.96 9.29
N HIS A 65 11.07 0.36 9.53
CA HIS A 65 10.72 -0.27 10.81
C HIS A 65 10.98 -1.78 10.84
N GLY A 66 11.17 -2.40 9.68
CA GLY A 66 11.56 -3.80 9.55
C GLY A 66 13.08 -4.00 9.49
N SER A 67 13.48 -5.18 9.04
CA SER A 67 14.89 -5.57 8.80
C SER A 67 15.47 -4.97 7.51
N GLY A 68 14.69 -4.14 6.81
CA GLY A 68 15.03 -3.66 5.47
C GLY A 68 16.27 -2.77 5.42
N LYS A 69 16.52 -1.96 6.45
CA LYS A 69 17.75 -1.15 6.54
C LYS A 69 19.03 -1.98 6.58
N GLU A 70 19.00 -3.15 7.22
CA GLU A 70 20.17 -4.02 7.34
C GLU A 70 20.30 -4.97 6.14
N SER A 71 19.19 -5.54 5.70
CA SER A 71 19.17 -6.50 4.58
C SER A 71 19.14 -5.83 3.19
N ASN A 72 18.94 -4.51 3.14
CA ASN A 72 18.68 -3.74 1.92
C ASN A 72 17.57 -4.36 1.03
N SER A 73 16.57 -4.97 1.67
CA SER A 73 15.47 -5.68 1.01
C SER A 73 14.17 -5.45 1.77
N LEU A 74 13.03 -5.50 1.08
CA LEU A 74 11.72 -5.42 1.74
C LEU A 74 11.03 -6.78 1.67
N SER A 75 10.79 -7.39 2.82
CA SER A 75 10.12 -8.69 2.93
C SER A 75 8.64 -8.55 3.29
N TYR A 76 7.87 -9.61 3.05
CA TYR A 76 6.47 -9.67 3.49
C TYR A 76 6.35 -9.53 5.03
N SER A 77 7.27 -10.11 5.80
CA SER A 77 7.28 -9.98 7.25
C SER A 77 7.40 -8.53 7.70
N ASP A 78 8.18 -7.70 7.00
CA ASP A 78 8.31 -6.27 7.33
C ASP A 78 6.98 -5.53 7.12
N LEU A 79 6.28 -5.82 6.02
CA LEU A 79 4.95 -5.28 5.73
C LEU A 79 3.92 -5.68 6.79
N ALA A 80 3.83 -6.98 7.11
CA ALA A 80 2.89 -7.51 8.10
C ALA A 80 3.17 -6.96 9.50
N HIS A 81 4.45 -6.81 9.86
CA HIS A 81 4.84 -6.22 11.14
C HIS A 81 4.46 -4.73 11.23
N THR A 82 4.65 -4.00 10.14
CA THR A 82 4.33 -2.57 10.08
C THR A 82 2.83 -2.33 10.14
N ALA A 83 2.04 -3.19 9.49
CA ALA A 83 0.57 -3.17 9.56
C ALA A 83 0.03 -3.40 10.98
N GLU A 84 0.67 -4.28 11.76
CA GLU A 84 0.25 -4.58 13.14
C GLU A 84 0.75 -3.54 14.16
N LYS A 85 1.94 -2.97 13.97
CA LYS A 85 2.52 -2.04 14.96
C LYS A 85 2.14 -0.57 14.77
N THR A 86 1.67 -0.20 13.59
CA THR A 86 1.39 1.20 13.26
C THR A 86 -0.11 1.42 13.17
N GLU A 87 -0.65 2.25 14.05
CA GLU A 87 -2.10 2.49 14.14
C GLU A 87 -2.72 2.90 12.80
N THR A 88 -2.04 3.75 12.04
CA THR A 88 -2.48 4.22 10.72
C THR A 88 -2.58 3.11 9.67
N PHE A 89 -1.94 1.96 9.90
CA PHE A 89 -1.97 0.79 9.02
C PHE A 89 -2.79 -0.37 9.58
N HIS A 90 -3.44 -0.23 10.74
CA HIS A 90 -4.23 -1.32 11.34
C HIS A 90 -5.32 -1.88 10.43
N PHE A 91 -5.88 -1.05 9.54
CA PHE A 91 -6.86 -1.50 8.55
C PHE A 91 -6.32 -2.55 7.56
N LEU A 92 -5.00 -2.75 7.50
CA LEU A 92 -4.34 -3.76 6.68
C LEU A 92 -4.11 -5.08 7.43
N THR A 93 -4.36 -5.18 8.73
CA THR A 93 -4.01 -6.38 9.53
C THR A 93 -4.68 -7.65 9.02
N ASP A 94 -5.93 -7.56 8.58
CA ASP A 94 -6.67 -8.68 7.97
C ASP A 94 -6.18 -9.04 6.56
N ILE A 95 -5.54 -8.09 5.87
CA ILE A 95 -5.04 -8.24 4.49
C ILE A 95 -3.57 -8.68 4.46
N LEU A 96 -2.78 -8.24 5.43
CA LEU A 96 -1.36 -8.51 5.62
C LEU A 96 -1.11 -9.20 6.98
N PRO A 97 -1.72 -10.37 7.23
CA PRO A 97 -1.56 -11.04 8.51
C PRO A 97 -0.12 -11.53 8.68
N LYS A 98 0.34 -11.54 9.94
CA LYS A 98 1.56 -12.26 10.31
C LYS A 98 1.36 -13.74 10.10
N LYS A 99 2.34 -14.38 9.45
CA LYS A 99 2.34 -15.82 9.25
C LYS A 99 2.84 -16.51 10.51
N ILE A 100 2.09 -17.48 10.98
CA ILE A 100 2.50 -18.44 12.02
C ILE A 100 2.45 -19.84 11.42
N LEU A 101 3.42 -20.70 11.76
CA LEU A 101 3.35 -22.09 11.34
C LEU A 101 2.30 -22.81 12.18
N ALA A 102 1.54 -23.72 11.56
CA ALA A 102 0.50 -24.48 12.27
C ALA A 102 1.05 -25.20 13.51
N ARG A 103 2.25 -25.78 13.41
CA ARG A 103 2.94 -26.42 14.54
C ARG A 103 3.20 -25.46 15.71
N ASP A 104 3.57 -24.20 15.42
CA ASP A 104 3.91 -23.21 16.44
C ASP A 104 2.60 -22.72 17.09
N TYR A 105 1.56 -22.52 16.28
CA TYR A 105 0.23 -22.16 16.77
C TYR A 105 -0.39 -23.24 17.68
N LEU A 106 -0.33 -24.51 17.27
CA LEU A 106 -0.81 -25.64 18.08
C LEU A 106 -0.09 -25.70 19.44
N LYS A 107 1.23 -25.50 19.43
CA LYS A 107 2.02 -25.46 20.66
C LYS A 107 1.61 -24.29 21.56
N THR A 108 1.34 -23.10 21.00
CA THR A 108 0.84 -21.96 21.78
C THR A 108 -0.53 -22.27 22.41
N LEU A 109 -1.42 -22.96 21.70
CA LEU A 109 -2.72 -23.36 22.25
C LEU A 109 -2.59 -24.36 23.39
N GLU A 110 -1.71 -25.35 23.28
CA GLU A 110 -1.44 -26.33 24.34
C GLU A 110 -0.91 -25.63 25.61
N GLN A 111 0.03 -24.68 25.44
CA GLN A 111 0.58 -23.90 26.56
C GLN A 111 -0.48 -23.05 27.27
N MET A 112 -1.37 -22.40 26.52
CA MET A 112 -2.46 -21.60 27.11
C MET A 112 -3.44 -22.48 27.91
N GLN A 113 -3.70 -23.72 27.46
CA GLN A 113 -4.56 -24.66 28.19
C GLN A 113 -3.93 -25.17 29.49
N GLU A 114 -2.61 -25.40 29.49
CA GLU A 114 -1.87 -25.78 30.69
C GLU A 114 -1.87 -24.62 31.72
N GLU A 115 -1.63 -23.39 31.25
CA GLU A 115 -1.68 -22.19 32.11
C GLU A 115 -3.05 -21.96 32.75
N ASP A 116 -4.14 -22.20 32.01
CA ASP A 116 -5.52 -22.08 32.52
C ASP A 116 -5.91 -23.24 33.47
N ALA A 117 -5.26 -24.40 33.36
CA ALA A 117 -5.54 -25.57 34.20
C ALA A 117 -4.84 -25.53 35.58
N ASP A 118 -3.77 -24.73 35.69
CA ASP A 118 -2.99 -24.52 36.92
C ASP A 118 -3.47 -23.32 37.76
N VAL A 119 -4.60 -22.67 37.40
CA VAL A 119 -5.23 -21.54 38.11
C VAL A 119 -6.49 -21.93 38.88
#